data_AF-A0A6M0FAW8-F1
#
_entry.id   AF-A0A6M0FAW8-F1
#
_cell.length_a   1.000
_cell.length_b   1.000
_cell.length_c   1.000
_cell.angle_alpha   90.00
_cell.angle_beta   90.00
_cell.angle_gamma   90.00
#
_symmetry.space_group_name_H-M   'P 1'
#
loop_
_entity.id
_entity.type
_entity.pdbx_description
1 polymer ?
#
loop_
_entity_poly.entity_id
_entity_poly.type
_entity_poly.pdbx_seq_one_letter_code
_entity_poly.pdbx_strand_id
1 'polypeptide(L)'
;MTVSTMTGSTLPTLKNGDSGDAVRFLEQLLSSIYWFGLQQGRPSLITNLVIFDAQYDSQCQQVVTEFQKNYNAIFPFPSPDITVDGVVGPQTWKALADAIFKYTY
;
A
#
# COMPACT_ATOMS: atom_id res chain seq x y z
N MET A 1 7.43 -25.05 20.22
CA MET A 1 7.30 -23.74 19.57
C MET A 1 8.32 -23.68 18.45
N THR A 2 7.89 -23.81 17.20
CA THR A 2 8.79 -23.71 16.05
C THR A 2 8.86 -22.24 15.65
N VAL A 3 9.98 -21.60 15.95
CA VAL A 3 10.32 -20.30 15.37
C VAL A 3 10.69 -20.57 13.92
N SER A 4 9.79 -20.24 13.00
CA SER A 4 10.08 -20.26 11.58
C SER A 4 11.15 -19.19 11.31
N THR A 5 12.35 -19.64 10.95
CA THR A 5 13.43 -18.80 10.45
C THR A 5 12.95 -18.01 9.23
N MET A 6 12.85 -16.68 9.35
CA MET A 6 12.58 -15.74 8.26
C MET A 6 13.74 -15.74 7.25
N THR A 7 13.72 -16.67 6.29
CA THR A 7 14.65 -16.68 5.17
C THR A 7 14.13 -15.75 4.06
N GLY A 8 14.65 -14.52 3.99
CA GLY A 8 14.50 -13.66 2.81
C GLY A 8 14.01 -12.24 3.09
N SER A 9 14.85 -11.26 2.76
CA SER A 9 14.67 -9.81 2.93
C SER A 9 13.65 -9.19 1.95
N THR A 10 12.41 -9.67 1.95
CA THR A 10 11.35 -9.14 1.07
C THR A 10 9.99 -9.15 1.76
N LEU A 11 9.23 -8.06 1.63
CA LEU A 11 7.85 -7.98 2.15
C LEU A 11 6.97 -9.04 1.49
N PRO A 12 6.04 -9.67 2.25
CA PRO A 12 5.19 -10.74 1.72
C PRO A 12 4.19 -10.20 0.69
N THR A 13 3.67 -11.08 -0.16
CA THR A 13 2.51 -10.74 -0.99
C THR A 13 1.26 -10.76 -0.12
N LEU A 14 0.50 -9.68 -0.09
CA LEU A 14 -0.75 -9.56 0.67
C LEU A 14 -1.97 -9.50 -0.23
N LYS A 15 -3.06 -10.14 0.20
CA LYS A 15 -4.36 -10.17 -0.49
C LYS A 15 -5.50 -10.42 0.49
N ASN A 16 -6.73 -10.34 -0.01
CA ASN A 16 -7.94 -10.56 0.78
C ASN A 16 -7.89 -11.88 1.57
N GLY A 17 -8.13 -11.79 2.88
CA GLY A 17 -8.06 -12.90 3.84
C GLY A 17 -6.74 -13.00 4.62
N ASP A 18 -5.69 -12.29 4.22
CA ASP A 18 -4.44 -12.23 4.99
C ASP A 18 -4.62 -11.37 6.25
N SER A 19 -3.81 -11.64 7.29
CA SER A 19 -3.83 -10.87 8.54
C SER A 19 -2.47 -10.86 9.23
N GLY A 20 -2.31 -9.98 10.22
CA GLY A 20 -1.11 -9.90 11.07
C GLY A 20 -0.18 -8.72 10.74
N ASP A 21 1.06 -8.79 11.22
CA ASP A 21 1.96 -7.62 11.26
C ASP A 21 2.26 -7.02 9.90
N ALA A 22 2.34 -7.83 8.85
CA ALA A 22 2.56 -7.34 7.49
C ALA A 22 1.35 -6.54 6.96
N VAL A 23 0.13 -6.98 7.28
CA VAL A 23 -1.10 -6.25 6.94
C VAL A 23 -1.20 -4.96 7.75
N ARG A 24 -0.89 -5.02 9.05
CA ARG A 24 -0.81 -3.82 9.90
C ARG A 24 0.17 -2.79 9.35
N PHE A 25 1.32 -3.25 8.87
CA PHE A 25 2.32 -2.39 8.25
C PHE A 25 1.80 -1.76 6.94
N LEU A 26 1.13 -2.53 6.08
CA LEU A 26 0.44 -2.01 4.91
C LEU A 26 -0.58 -0.91 5.28
N GLU A 27 -1.47 -1.19 6.22
CA GLU A 27 -2.51 -0.26 6.67
C GLU A 27 -1.90 1.03 7.22
N GLN A 28 -0.76 0.94 7.92
CA GLN A 28 -0.02 2.11 8.40
C GLN A 28 0.45 2.99 7.24
N LEU A 29 1.04 2.39 6.20
CA LEU A 29 1.51 3.14 5.02
C LEU A 29 0.35 3.78 4.26
N LEU A 30 -0.75 3.05 4.05
CA LEU A 30 -1.95 3.56 3.39
C LEU A 30 -2.56 4.72 4.17
N SER A 31 -2.60 4.61 5.51
CA SER A 31 -3.05 5.69 6.39
C SER A 31 -2.17 6.92 6.26
N SER A 32 -0.84 6.77 6.28
CA SER A 32 0.09 7.88 6.07
C SER A 32 -0.12 8.56 4.71
N ILE A 33 -0.26 7.79 3.63
CA ILE A 33 -0.53 8.31 2.28
C ILE A 33 -1.84 9.10 2.24
N TYR A 34 -2.89 8.60 2.88
CA TYR A 34 -4.17 9.31 2.98
C TYR A 34 -3.97 10.70 3.61
N TRP A 35 -3.34 10.78 4.78
CA TRP A 35 -3.15 12.05 5.49
C TRP A 35 -2.23 13.02 4.74
N PHE A 36 -1.15 12.53 4.13
CA PHE A 36 -0.25 13.38 3.34
C PHE A 36 -0.89 13.86 2.03
N GLY A 37 -1.85 13.10 1.50
CA GLY A 37 -2.63 13.46 0.32
C GLY A 37 -3.64 14.59 0.54
N LEU A 38 -3.98 14.95 1.78
CA LEU A 38 -4.94 16.03 2.07
C LEU A 38 -4.39 17.45 1.86
N GLN A 39 -3.12 17.58 1.49
CA GLN A 39 -2.51 18.89 1.25
C GLN A 39 -3.06 19.53 -0.03
N GLN A 40 -3.37 20.82 0.03
CA GLN A 40 -3.92 21.54 -1.13
C GLN A 40 -3.00 21.48 -2.35
N GLY A 41 -3.59 21.22 -3.51
CA GLY A 41 -2.87 21.13 -4.78
C GLY A 41 -2.14 19.80 -5.01
N ARG A 42 -2.24 18.83 -4.08
CA ARG A 42 -1.71 17.48 -4.28
C ARG A 42 -2.81 16.52 -4.73
N PRO A 43 -2.53 15.64 -5.69
CA PRO A 43 -3.51 14.62 -6.07
C PRO A 43 -3.62 13.57 -4.97
N SER A 44 -4.84 13.12 -4.68
CA SER A 44 -5.08 12.04 -3.72
C SER A 44 -4.76 10.68 -4.35
N LEU A 45 -3.95 9.86 -3.68
CA LEU A 45 -3.72 8.48 -4.10
C LEU A 45 -4.78 7.52 -3.56
N ILE A 46 -5.38 7.85 -2.41
CA ILE A 46 -6.42 7.10 -1.73
C ILE A 46 -7.45 8.13 -1.22
N THR A 47 -8.74 7.84 -1.34
CA THR A 47 -9.82 8.75 -0.92
C THR A 47 -10.45 8.40 0.41
N ASN A 48 -10.29 7.14 0.88
CA ASN A 48 -10.84 6.68 2.14
C ASN A 48 -9.74 6.16 3.07
N LEU A 49 -9.84 6.51 4.35
CA LEU A 49 -8.94 5.98 5.37
C LEU A 49 -9.16 4.46 5.50
N VAL A 50 -8.07 3.69 5.49
CA VAL A 50 -8.11 2.25 5.74
C VAL A 50 -8.37 1.98 7.22
N ILE A 51 -9.15 0.93 7.51
CA ILE A 51 -9.34 0.44 8.88
C ILE A 51 -8.01 -0.13 9.37
N PHE A 52 -7.62 0.21 10.60
CA PHE A 52 -6.36 -0.22 11.20
C PHE A 52 -6.57 -1.38 12.18
N ASP A 53 -6.84 -2.57 11.67
CA ASP A 53 -7.16 -3.75 12.46
C ASP A 53 -6.29 -4.98 12.13
N ALA A 54 -5.33 -4.83 11.22
CA ALA A 54 -4.46 -5.90 10.71
C ALA A 54 -5.21 -7.01 9.98
N GLN A 55 -6.34 -6.69 9.35
CA GLN A 55 -7.10 -7.60 8.50
C GLN A 55 -7.15 -7.07 7.08
N TYR A 56 -6.67 -7.87 6.13
CA TYR A 56 -6.80 -7.55 4.71
C TYR A 56 -8.19 -7.97 4.27
N ASP A 57 -9.17 -7.16 4.60
CA ASP A 57 -10.57 -7.37 4.23
C ASP A 57 -10.90 -6.71 2.87
N SER A 58 -12.18 -6.70 2.52
CA SER A 58 -12.65 -6.07 1.29
C SER A 58 -12.45 -4.55 1.25
N GLN A 59 -12.44 -3.88 2.40
CA GLN A 59 -12.19 -2.44 2.50
C GLN A 59 -10.72 -2.14 2.24
N CYS A 60 -9.81 -2.90 2.86
CA CYS A 60 -8.37 -2.81 2.61
C CYS A 60 -8.05 -3.09 1.14
N GLN A 61 -8.65 -4.14 0.54
CA GLN A 61 -8.48 -4.44 -0.88
C GLN A 61 -8.93 -3.29 -1.79
N GLN A 62 -10.06 -2.65 -1.49
CA GLN A 62 -10.55 -1.50 -2.25
C GLN A 62 -9.56 -0.33 -2.20
N VAL A 63 -9.03 -0.03 -1.02
CA VAL A 63 -8.03 1.04 -0.84
C VAL A 63 -6.73 0.72 -1.59
N VAL A 64 -6.25 -0.53 -1.56
CA VAL A 64 -5.07 -0.94 -2.32
C VAL A 64 -5.32 -0.80 -3.83
N THR A 65 -6.50 -1.21 -4.29
CA THR A 65 -6.86 -1.10 -5.71
C THR A 65 -6.92 0.36 -6.17
N GLU A 66 -7.48 1.23 -5.33
CA GLU A 66 -7.50 2.67 -5.57
C GLU A 66 -6.09 3.26 -5.64
N PHE A 67 -5.24 2.92 -4.66
CA PHE A 67 -3.84 3.32 -4.65
C PHE A 67 -3.13 2.89 -5.94
N GLN A 68 -3.28 1.62 -6.34
CA GLN A 68 -2.64 1.08 -7.53
C GLN A 68 -3.02 1.87 -8.78
N LYS A 69 -4.32 2.12 -8.95
CA LYS A 69 -4.88 2.87 -10.08
C LYS A 69 -4.36 4.32 -10.11
N ASN A 70 -4.45 5.01 -8.98
CA ASN A 70 -4.13 6.43 -8.90
C ASN A 70 -2.62 6.67 -9.02
N TYR A 71 -1.80 5.81 -8.41
CA TYR A 71 -0.35 5.89 -8.52
C TYR A 71 0.11 5.80 -9.99
N ASN A 72 -0.39 4.83 -10.76
CA ASN A 72 -0.08 4.73 -12.19
C ASN A 72 -0.50 5.97 -12.99
N ALA A 73 -1.66 6.56 -12.66
CA ALA A 73 -2.18 7.73 -13.36
C ALA A 73 -1.39 9.01 -13.04
N ILE A 74 -0.92 9.15 -11.79
CA ILE A 74 -0.25 10.36 -11.30
C ILE A 74 1.26 10.30 -11.56
N PHE A 75 1.85 9.10 -11.47
CA PHE A 75 3.28 8.88 -11.60
C PHE A 75 3.59 7.95 -12.76
N PRO A 76 3.63 8.47 -14.01
CA PRO A 76 4.07 7.68 -15.14
C PRO A 76 5.57 7.34 -15.06
N PHE A 77 6.04 6.56 -16.03
CA PHE A 77 7.46 6.19 -16.20
C PHE A 77 8.39 7.38 -15.92
N PRO A 78 9.46 7.20 -15.12
CA PRO A 78 10.13 5.95 -14.74
C PRO A 78 9.63 5.25 -13.47
N SER A 79 8.45 5.62 -12.95
CA SER A 79 7.87 4.98 -11.77
C SER A 79 7.47 3.52 -12.05
N PRO A 80 7.39 2.65 -11.02
CA PRO A 80 6.93 1.27 -11.17
C PRO A 80 5.55 1.19 -11.83
N ASP A 81 5.41 0.32 -12.83
CA ASP A 81 4.11 -0.06 -13.37
C ASP A 81 3.52 -1.15 -12.48
N ILE A 82 2.46 -0.82 -11.74
CA ILE A 82 1.81 -1.72 -10.81
C ILE A 82 0.51 -2.26 -11.40
N THR A 83 0.30 -3.58 -11.28
CA THR A 83 -0.99 -4.19 -11.64
C THR A 83 -2.09 -3.67 -10.72
N VAL A 84 -3.27 -3.37 -11.28
CA VAL A 84 -4.45 -2.92 -10.53
C VAL A 84 -5.34 -4.13 -10.24
N ASP A 85 -4.97 -4.91 -9.23
CA ASP A 85 -5.59 -6.19 -8.86
C ASP A 85 -5.99 -6.28 -7.37
N GLY A 86 -5.67 -5.26 -6.57
CA GLY A 86 -5.88 -5.27 -5.13
C GLY A 86 -4.99 -6.27 -4.39
N VAL A 87 -3.87 -6.71 -4.99
CA VAL A 87 -2.85 -7.57 -4.38
C VAL A 87 -1.57 -6.76 -4.17
N VAL A 88 -1.03 -6.80 -2.95
CA VAL A 88 0.21 -6.08 -2.63
C VAL A 88 1.41 -6.98 -2.85
N GLY A 89 1.92 -6.97 -4.09
CA GLY A 89 3.17 -7.62 -4.46
C GLY A 89 4.40 -6.68 -4.34
N PRO A 90 5.60 -7.15 -4.74
CA PRO A 90 6.84 -6.36 -4.65
C PRO A 90 6.78 -4.99 -5.34
N GLN A 91 6.08 -4.87 -6.47
CA GLN A 91 5.94 -3.60 -7.18
C GLN A 91 5.02 -2.64 -6.43
N THR A 92 3.93 -3.12 -5.85
CA THR A 92 3.03 -2.31 -5.01
C THR A 92 3.74 -1.84 -3.75
N TRP A 93 4.54 -2.69 -3.10
CA TRP A 93 5.39 -2.27 -1.97
C TRP A 93 6.37 -1.16 -2.35
N LYS A 94 7.03 -1.30 -3.50
CA LYS A 94 7.93 -0.26 -4.02
C LYS A 94 7.20 1.05 -4.30
N ALA A 95 6.01 0.99 -4.90
CA ALA A 95 5.18 2.16 -5.16
C ALA A 95 4.72 2.84 -3.86
N LEU A 96 4.34 2.08 -2.82
CA LEU A 96 3.97 2.63 -1.51
C LEU A 96 5.14 3.39 -0.88
N ALA A 97 6.35 2.83 -0.92
CA ALA A 97 7.54 3.48 -0.41
C ALA A 97 7.88 4.77 -1.20
N ASP A 98 7.79 4.72 -2.52
CA ASP A 98 8.01 5.87 -3.39
C ASP A 98 6.96 6.97 -3.17
N ALA A 99 5.69 6.61 -3.00
CA ALA A 99 4.62 7.54 -2.67
C ALA A 99 4.87 8.25 -1.33
N ILE A 100 5.27 7.51 -0.28
CA ILE A 100 5.63 8.12 1.01
C ILE A 100 6.75 9.14 0.83
N PHE A 101 7.80 8.80 0.06
CA PHE A 101 8.90 9.72 -0.21
C PHE A 101 8.44 10.99 -0.92
N LYS A 102 7.71 10.85 -2.04
CA LYS A 102 7.19 11.97 -2.86
C LYS A 102 6.19 12.89 -2.13
N TYR A 103 5.50 12.37 -1.12
CA TYR A 103 4.52 13.16 -0.35
C TYR A 103 5.11 13.74 0.95
N THR A 104 6.29 13.29 1.38
CA THR A 104 6.93 13.78 2.61
C THR A 104 8.04 14.79 2.32
N TYR A 105 8.73 14.66 1.18
CA TYR A 105 9.88 15.49 0.78
C TYR A 105 9.65 16.12 -0.59
#